data_AF-A0A3Q3K1L9-F1
#
_entry.id   AF-A0A3Q3K1L9-F1
#
_cell.length_a   1.000
_cell.length_b   1.000
_cell.length_c   1.000
_cell.angle_alpha   90.00
_cell.angle_beta   90.00
_cell.angle_gamma   90.00
#
_symmetry.space_group_name_H-M   'P 1'
#
loop_
_entity.id
_entity.type
_entity.pdbx_description
1 polymer ?
#
loop_
_entity_poly.entity_id
_entity_poly.type
_entity_poly.pdbx_seq_one_letter_code
_entity_poly.pdbx_strand_id
1 'polypeptide(L)'
;MPKRQSTVFLLLCTASTCCEGDILLLLDSSGSVSNYEFVRMLCFAAHLLRPFSLGCGFIRVGLLQVGTNPVLEFGLDVHNNQDSLQKALQSVSQLQGDTNTKAALEVAQQLLTEENIPKILLWLTDGVQPGDVDESMSELKQQGVSVLIVSMAHGNFDVLQRVVTPPLESHLYSVDIDDIDLITEDLREAILKIIHVGRLRAVHLTSHSAVLLWCPVLSAGSGCYELWYNVMSMADSETRRTLPGNSSMIKLINLQPDTTYTAFLHPKSNQRLFNTLSVNFTTLPGENVLSPVVVSVSDSGPHQIRVSWCPLQPAQVQSYIVEYGAIPSGRVQTVMLPSQENSRLLTGLDPGTEYLVTVSALYVTGEQKAISVRACTQEATLSCIPPPNLEASGSYF
;
A
#
# COMPACT_ATOMS: atom_id res chain seq x y z
N MET A 1 -32.89 17.74 -34.94
CA MET A 1 -32.62 16.35 -34.49
C MET A 1 -31.87 15.62 -35.60
N PRO A 2 -30.94 14.69 -35.30
CA PRO A 2 -29.71 14.91 -34.53
C PRO A 2 -28.50 14.30 -35.29
N LYS A 3 -27.25 14.52 -34.87
CA LYS A 3 -26.48 13.47 -34.17
C LYS A 3 -25.26 14.08 -33.46
N ARG A 4 -25.38 14.08 -32.13
CA ARG A 4 -24.37 14.00 -31.06
C ARG A 4 -22.90 14.09 -31.50
N GLN A 5 -22.25 15.18 -31.09
CA GLN A 5 -20.87 15.13 -30.63
C GLN A 5 -20.85 14.27 -29.36
N SER A 6 -20.44 13.00 -29.50
CA SER A 6 -20.00 12.22 -28.36
C SER A 6 -18.54 12.59 -28.11
N THR A 7 -18.33 13.50 -27.17
CA THR A 7 -17.07 13.60 -26.44
C THR A 7 -16.89 12.27 -25.72
N VAL A 8 -16.17 11.34 -26.35
CA VAL A 8 -15.67 10.16 -25.66
C VAL A 8 -14.55 10.68 -24.76
N PHE A 9 -14.90 10.92 -23.49
CA PHE A 9 -13.93 10.85 -22.40
C PHE A 9 -13.33 9.45 -22.47
N LEU A 10 -12.22 9.32 -23.21
CA LEU A 10 -11.27 8.25 -22.96
C LEU A 10 -10.81 8.50 -21.53
N LEU A 11 -11.43 7.81 -20.57
CA LEU A 11 -10.71 7.42 -19.36
C LEU A 11 -9.58 6.50 -19.83
N LEU A 12 -8.51 7.14 -20.31
CA LEU A 12 -7.18 6.59 -20.25
C LEU A 12 -7.01 6.15 -18.80
N CYS A 13 -6.67 4.89 -18.64
CA CYS A 13 -6.11 4.34 -17.42
C CYS A 13 -5.32 5.43 -16.71
N THR A 14 -5.79 5.93 -15.56
CA THR A 14 -4.90 6.67 -14.65
C THR A 14 -3.95 5.64 -14.07
N ALA A 15 -3.01 5.19 -14.90
CA ALA A 15 -1.89 4.32 -14.60
C ALA A 15 -0.85 5.05 -13.76
N SER A 16 -1.30 5.86 -12.79
CA SER A 16 -0.41 6.61 -11.91
C SER A 16 0.00 5.78 -10.70
N THR A 17 -0.22 4.46 -10.67
CA THR A 17 0.15 3.58 -9.54
C THR A 17 0.53 2.14 -9.93
N CYS A 18 0.87 1.83 -11.20
CA CYS A 18 1.21 0.44 -11.62
C CYS A 18 2.72 0.18 -11.82
N CYS A 19 3.59 1.16 -11.59
CA CYS A 19 5.03 1.07 -11.89
C CYS A 19 5.88 1.23 -10.63
N GLU A 20 5.64 0.42 -9.59
CA GLU A 20 6.53 0.37 -8.43
C GLU A 20 7.59 -0.71 -8.63
N GLY A 21 8.85 -0.37 -8.35
CA GLY A 21 10.01 -1.20 -8.65
C GLY A 21 11.30 -0.51 -8.20
N ASP A 22 12.31 -1.32 -7.90
CA ASP A 22 13.63 -0.82 -7.51
C ASP A 22 14.61 -1.00 -8.65
N ILE A 23 15.33 0.09 -8.97
CA ILE A 23 16.42 0.07 -9.94
C ILE A 23 17.69 0.49 -9.21
N LEU A 24 18.61 -0.45 -9.01
CA LEU A 24 19.96 -0.17 -8.55
C LEU A 24 20.88 -0.05 -9.76
N LEU A 25 21.43 1.14 -9.98
CA LEU A 25 22.49 1.37 -10.95
C LEU A 25 23.80 0.89 -10.32
N LEU A 26 24.43 -0.11 -10.94
CA LEU A 26 25.78 -0.54 -10.62
C LEU A 26 26.70 0.05 -11.69
N LEU A 27 27.40 1.13 -11.34
CA LEU A 27 28.18 1.92 -12.29
C LEU A 27 29.67 1.65 -12.13
N ASP A 28 30.31 1.14 -13.19
CA ASP A 28 31.75 0.97 -13.21
C ASP A 28 32.47 2.33 -13.25
N SER A 29 33.24 2.57 -12.21
CA SER A 29 33.94 3.84 -11.96
C SER A 29 35.44 3.60 -11.78
N SER A 30 35.91 2.40 -12.14
CA SER A 30 37.31 1.99 -12.07
C SER A 30 38.19 2.76 -13.06
N GLY A 31 39.51 2.59 -12.95
CA GLY A 31 40.50 3.26 -13.77
C GLY A 31 40.66 2.69 -15.19
N SER A 32 40.05 1.55 -15.51
CA SER A 32 40.00 1.04 -16.90
C SER A 32 38.96 1.80 -17.74
N VAL A 33 37.92 2.32 -17.10
CA VAL A 33 36.90 3.17 -17.72
C VAL A 33 37.47 4.58 -17.94
N SER A 34 37.47 5.07 -19.18
CA SER A 34 37.87 6.45 -19.45
C SER A 34 36.86 7.44 -18.85
N ASN A 35 37.30 8.66 -18.54
CA ASN A 35 36.38 9.70 -18.04
C ASN A 35 35.25 10.00 -19.05
N TYR A 36 35.53 9.90 -20.34
CA TYR A 36 34.53 10.06 -21.39
C TYR A 36 33.45 8.96 -21.31
N GLU A 37 33.86 7.68 -21.22
CA GLU A 37 32.92 6.56 -21.07
C GLU A 37 32.10 6.67 -19.81
N PHE A 38 32.73 7.02 -18.68
CA PHE A 38 32.06 7.21 -17.41
C PHE A 38 30.96 8.28 -17.50
N VAL A 39 31.28 9.47 -18.02
CA VAL A 39 30.32 10.56 -18.18
C VAL A 39 29.20 10.18 -19.15
N ARG A 40 29.51 9.47 -20.24
CA ARG A 40 28.52 8.99 -21.21
C ARG A 40 27.59 7.94 -20.60
N MET A 41 28.09 7.00 -19.81
CA MET A 41 27.26 6.03 -19.07
C MET A 41 26.31 6.71 -18.07
N LEU A 42 26.79 7.71 -17.31
CA LEU A 42 25.94 8.50 -16.41
C LEU A 42 24.86 9.28 -17.16
N CYS A 43 25.23 9.93 -18.27
CA CYS A 43 24.30 10.66 -19.11
C CYS A 43 23.24 9.73 -19.72
N PHE A 44 23.65 8.56 -20.19
CA PHE A 44 22.76 7.50 -20.66
C PHE A 44 21.79 7.06 -19.56
N ALA A 45 22.27 6.75 -18.35
CA ALA A 45 21.42 6.38 -17.22
C ALA A 45 20.40 7.48 -16.88
N ALA A 46 20.82 8.75 -16.89
CA ALA A 46 19.95 9.89 -16.66
C ALA A 46 18.85 10.02 -17.74
N HIS A 47 19.18 9.80 -19.02
CA HIS A 47 18.22 9.80 -20.12
C HIS A 47 17.26 8.61 -20.06
N LEU A 48 17.79 7.40 -19.80
CA LEU A 48 17.02 6.18 -19.64
C LEU A 48 15.94 6.33 -18.56
N LEU A 49 16.31 6.95 -17.43
CA LEU A 49 15.46 7.06 -16.24
C LEU A 49 14.45 8.23 -16.27
N ARG A 50 14.64 9.21 -17.16
CA ARG A 50 13.84 10.45 -17.20
C ARG A 50 12.32 10.23 -17.28
N PRO A 51 11.79 9.24 -18.04
CA PRO A 51 10.34 9.06 -18.17
C PRO A 51 9.68 8.36 -16.97
N PHE A 52 10.44 7.76 -16.06
CA PHE A 52 9.84 7.07 -14.91
C PHE A 52 9.30 8.06 -13.87
N SER A 53 8.16 7.71 -13.26
CA SER A 53 7.71 8.39 -12.05
C SER A 53 8.47 7.84 -10.84
N LEU A 54 8.91 8.73 -9.94
CA LEU A 54 9.75 8.36 -8.79
C LEU A 54 9.00 8.54 -7.46
N GLY A 55 9.39 7.77 -6.44
CA GLY A 55 8.90 7.91 -5.06
C GLY A 55 8.16 6.66 -4.54
N CYS A 56 7.64 6.75 -3.31
CA CYS A 56 6.93 5.64 -2.66
C CYS A 56 5.70 5.22 -3.48
N GLY A 57 5.57 3.92 -3.79
CA GLY A 57 4.53 3.42 -4.69
C GLY A 57 4.81 3.64 -6.19
N PHE A 58 6.02 4.09 -6.52
CA PHE A 58 6.56 4.26 -7.88
C PHE A 58 7.99 3.67 -7.96
N ILE A 59 8.79 4.09 -8.94
CA ILE A 59 10.17 3.64 -9.08
C ILE A 59 11.05 4.29 -8.02
N ARG A 60 11.89 3.47 -7.39
CA ARG A 60 12.99 3.90 -6.55
C ARG A 60 14.30 3.64 -7.24
N VAL A 61 15.24 4.56 -7.13
CA VAL A 61 16.53 4.49 -7.83
C VAL A 61 17.66 4.71 -6.86
N GLY A 62 18.63 3.81 -6.87
CA GLY A 62 19.89 3.91 -6.16
C GLY A 62 21.06 3.90 -7.13
N LEU A 63 22.21 4.44 -6.72
CA LEU A 63 23.45 4.37 -7.50
C LEU A 63 24.61 3.92 -6.63
N LEU A 64 25.23 2.83 -7.04
CA LEU A 64 26.39 2.21 -6.42
C LEU A 64 27.55 2.21 -7.42
N GLN A 65 28.64 2.91 -7.08
CA GLN A 65 29.86 2.95 -7.89
C GLN A 65 30.76 1.75 -7.57
N VAL A 66 31.27 1.10 -8.61
CA VAL A 66 32.33 0.08 -8.53
C VAL A 66 33.70 0.77 -8.64
N GLY A 67 34.58 0.49 -7.70
CA GLY A 67 35.98 0.94 -7.68
C GLY A 67 36.79 0.03 -6.75
N THR A 68 37.96 0.46 -6.27
CA THR A 68 38.76 -0.36 -5.31
C THR A 68 37.94 -0.67 -4.05
N ASN A 69 37.22 0.33 -3.55
CA ASN A 69 36.19 0.20 -2.54
C ASN A 69 34.88 0.71 -3.13
N PRO A 70 33.79 -0.09 -3.13
CA PRO A 70 32.51 0.36 -3.67
C PRO A 70 31.93 1.51 -2.84
N VAL A 71 31.27 2.47 -3.51
CA VAL A 71 30.68 3.65 -2.88
C VAL A 71 29.21 3.77 -3.26
N LEU A 72 28.32 3.72 -2.26
CA LEU A 72 26.91 4.02 -2.44
C LEU A 72 26.73 5.54 -2.49
N GLU A 73 26.55 6.10 -3.68
CA GLU A 73 26.35 7.55 -3.88
C GLU A 73 25.02 8.00 -3.30
N PHE A 74 23.96 7.22 -3.55
CA PHE A 74 22.67 7.41 -2.91
C PHE A 74 21.86 6.11 -2.91
N GLY A 75 21.10 5.91 -1.83
CA GLY A 75 20.19 4.78 -1.67
C GLY A 75 18.86 4.95 -2.42
N LEU A 76 18.08 3.86 -2.48
CA LEU A 76 16.82 3.76 -3.22
C LEU A 76 15.77 4.82 -2.80
N ASP A 77 15.73 5.19 -1.52
CA ASP A 77 14.71 6.08 -0.96
C ASP A 77 15.12 7.57 -0.94
N VAL A 78 16.30 7.93 -1.47
CA VAL A 78 16.85 9.30 -1.36
C VAL A 78 16.16 10.28 -2.32
N HIS A 79 15.86 9.84 -3.55
CA HIS A 79 15.33 10.72 -4.60
C HIS A 79 13.92 10.32 -5.01
N ASN A 80 12.94 11.18 -4.71
CA ASN A 80 11.51 10.94 -4.99
C ASN A 80 10.96 11.77 -6.16
N ASN A 81 11.82 12.50 -6.88
CA ASN A 81 11.41 13.31 -8.03
C ASN A 81 12.55 13.45 -9.03
N GLN A 82 12.19 13.66 -10.30
CA GLN A 82 13.14 13.69 -11.42
C GLN A 82 14.19 14.80 -11.24
N ASP A 83 13.82 16.00 -10.81
CA ASP A 83 14.79 17.10 -10.66
C ASP A 83 15.90 16.75 -9.67
N SER A 84 15.56 16.11 -8.55
CA SER A 84 16.56 15.69 -7.55
C SER A 84 17.45 14.55 -8.06
N LEU A 85 16.87 13.53 -8.71
CA LEU A 85 17.63 12.40 -9.26
C LEU A 85 18.58 12.87 -10.37
N GLN A 86 18.10 13.70 -11.30
CA GLN A 86 18.89 14.19 -12.43
C GLN A 86 20.08 15.04 -11.97
N LYS A 87 19.89 15.89 -10.95
CA LYS A 87 20.98 16.65 -10.33
C LYS A 87 22.00 15.74 -9.63
N ALA A 88 21.52 14.72 -8.91
CA ALA A 88 22.40 13.77 -8.24
C ALA A 88 23.27 13.01 -9.23
N LEU A 89 22.66 12.42 -10.28
CA LEU A 89 23.36 11.73 -11.36
C LEU A 89 24.42 12.61 -12.05
N GLN A 90 24.12 13.89 -12.28
CA GLN A 90 25.04 14.85 -12.89
C GLN A 90 26.20 15.28 -11.98
N SER A 91 26.10 15.05 -10.67
CA SER A 91 27.12 15.44 -9.69
C SER A 91 28.11 14.32 -9.35
N VAL A 92 27.83 13.09 -9.77
CA VAL A 92 28.66 11.93 -9.47
C VAL A 92 30.03 12.07 -10.13
N SER A 93 31.09 11.84 -9.35
CA SER A 93 32.47 11.88 -9.82
C SER A 93 33.07 10.47 -9.82
N GLN A 94 33.84 10.16 -10.87
CA GLN A 94 34.48 8.86 -11.04
C GLN A 94 35.50 8.59 -9.93
N LEU A 95 35.45 7.39 -9.34
CA LEU A 95 36.34 6.98 -8.25
C LEU A 95 37.79 6.72 -8.70
N GLN A 96 37.98 6.17 -9.91
CA GLN A 96 39.25 5.60 -10.39
C GLN A 96 39.71 4.40 -9.55
N GLY A 97 40.88 3.85 -9.86
CA GLY A 97 41.48 2.73 -9.13
C GLY A 97 41.11 1.36 -9.70
N ASP A 98 41.18 0.34 -8.86
CA ASP A 98 40.91 -1.06 -9.24
C ASP A 98 39.42 -1.34 -9.38
N THR A 99 39.07 -2.49 -9.98
CA THR A 99 37.68 -2.92 -10.19
C THR A 99 37.31 -4.02 -9.18
N ASN A 100 36.59 -3.67 -8.11
CA ASN A 100 36.12 -4.63 -7.12
C ASN A 100 34.59 -4.87 -7.22
N THR A 101 34.17 -5.51 -8.32
CA THR A 101 32.75 -5.80 -8.58
C THR A 101 32.14 -6.71 -7.51
N LYS A 102 32.90 -7.71 -7.02
CA LYS A 102 32.39 -8.65 -6.00
C LYS A 102 31.93 -7.93 -4.74
N ALA A 103 32.76 -7.04 -4.19
CA ALA A 103 32.40 -6.25 -3.02
C ALA A 103 31.18 -5.32 -3.31
N ALA A 104 31.07 -4.79 -4.52
CA ALA A 104 29.93 -3.99 -4.90
C ALA A 104 28.63 -4.82 -4.96
N LEU A 105 28.70 -6.06 -5.45
CA LEU A 105 27.55 -6.97 -5.48
C LEU A 105 27.11 -7.39 -4.08
N GLU A 106 28.03 -7.57 -3.14
CA GLU A 106 27.70 -7.82 -1.72
C GLU A 106 26.92 -6.64 -1.11
N VAL A 107 27.29 -5.39 -1.44
CA VAL A 107 26.52 -4.21 -1.04
C VAL A 107 25.14 -4.20 -1.73
N ALA A 108 25.08 -4.52 -3.02
CA ALA A 108 23.82 -4.58 -3.77
C ALA A 108 22.82 -5.59 -3.17
N GLN A 109 23.29 -6.76 -2.72
CA GLN A 109 22.47 -7.77 -2.05
C GLN A 109 21.82 -7.24 -0.76
N GLN A 110 22.53 -6.40 0.00
CA GLN A 110 21.99 -5.79 1.22
C GLN A 110 20.95 -4.70 0.92
N LEU A 111 21.04 -4.06 -0.24
CA LEU A 111 20.10 -3.02 -0.66
C LEU A 111 18.83 -3.60 -1.30
N LEU A 112 18.94 -4.70 -2.04
CA LEU A 112 17.84 -5.30 -2.80
C LEU A 112 17.08 -6.38 -2.02
N THR A 113 16.73 -6.07 -0.77
CA THR A 113 16.14 -7.04 0.18
C THR A 113 14.61 -7.04 0.19
N GLU A 114 13.94 -6.03 -0.36
CA GLU A 114 12.48 -5.94 -0.27
C GLU A 114 11.79 -7.06 -1.06
N GLU A 115 10.88 -7.75 -0.38
CA GLU A 115 10.08 -8.84 -0.92
C GLU A 115 8.85 -8.29 -1.66
N ASN A 116 8.46 -8.97 -2.75
CA ASN A 116 7.29 -8.62 -3.59
C ASN A 116 7.40 -7.32 -4.40
N ILE A 117 8.57 -6.69 -4.48
CA ILE A 117 8.86 -5.59 -5.41
C ILE A 117 9.81 -6.06 -6.52
N PRO A 118 9.53 -5.77 -7.82
CA PRO A 118 10.47 -6.02 -8.90
C PRO A 118 11.76 -5.27 -8.63
N LYS A 119 12.86 -6.01 -8.58
CA LYS A 119 14.20 -5.48 -8.33
C LYS A 119 15.02 -5.66 -9.59
N ILE A 120 15.63 -4.57 -10.06
CA ILE A 120 16.49 -4.55 -11.23
C ILE A 120 17.86 -4.07 -10.79
N LEU A 121 18.88 -4.88 -11.08
CA LEU A 121 20.27 -4.44 -11.05
C LEU A 121 20.67 -4.10 -12.49
N LEU A 122 20.88 -2.81 -12.77
CA LEU A 122 21.36 -2.34 -14.07
C LEU A 122 22.87 -2.07 -13.97
N TRP A 123 23.66 -2.96 -14.55
CA TRP A 123 25.11 -2.88 -14.54
C TRP A 123 25.64 -2.18 -15.79
N LEU A 124 26.31 -1.03 -15.60
CA LEU A 124 26.96 -0.25 -16.64
C LEU A 124 28.48 -0.39 -16.46
N THR A 125 29.18 -0.98 -17.43
CA THR A 125 30.62 -1.30 -17.31
C THR A 125 31.35 -1.27 -18.65
N ASP A 126 32.68 -1.14 -18.62
CA ASP A 126 33.53 -1.44 -19.79
C ASP A 126 33.62 -2.96 -20.05
N GLY A 127 33.31 -3.77 -19.03
CA GLY A 127 33.31 -5.22 -19.05
C GLY A 127 34.71 -5.85 -19.11
N VAL A 128 35.80 -5.09 -18.95
CA VAL A 128 37.17 -5.58 -19.18
C VAL A 128 37.56 -6.63 -18.14
N GLN A 129 37.34 -6.33 -16.86
CA GLN A 129 37.69 -7.21 -15.73
C GLN A 129 36.53 -7.27 -14.72
N PRO A 130 35.44 -7.98 -15.04
CA PRO A 130 34.29 -8.07 -14.15
C PRO A 130 34.62 -8.77 -12.82
N GLY A 131 35.67 -9.59 -12.77
CA GLY A 131 36.07 -10.34 -11.57
C GLY A 131 35.23 -11.60 -11.34
N ASP A 132 35.37 -12.19 -10.16
CA ASP A 132 34.56 -13.34 -9.71
C ASP A 132 33.18 -12.85 -9.25
N VAL A 133 32.19 -12.99 -10.14
CA VAL A 133 30.82 -12.47 -9.96
C VAL A 133 29.74 -13.55 -10.02
N ASP A 134 30.09 -14.78 -10.41
CA ASP A 134 29.12 -15.84 -10.69
C ASP A 134 28.28 -16.21 -9.43
N GLU A 135 28.91 -16.31 -8.26
CA GLU A 135 28.23 -16.61 -6.98
C GLU A 135 27.27 -15.49 -6.57
N SER A 136 27.78 -14.26 -6.44
CA SER A 136 26.98 -13.11 -5.99
C SER A 136 25.82 -12.80 -6.93
N MET A 137 26.01 -12.98 -8.24
CA MET A 137 24.94 -12.82 -9.24
C MET A 137 23.90 -13.94 -9.15
N SER A 138 24.32 -15.17 -8.83
CA SER A 138 23.39 -16.28 -8.62
C SER A 138 22.51 -16.03 -7.40
N GLU A 139 23.06 -15.49 -6.31
CA GLU A 139 22.32 -15.12 -5.10
C GLU A 139 21.31 -14.00 -5.37
N LEU A 140 21.73 -12.93 -6.06
CA LEU A 140 20.82 -11.85 -6.46
C LEU A 140 19.64 -12.36 -7.29
N LYS A 141 19.92 -13.25 -8.27
CA LYS A 141 18.88 -13.87 -9.08
C LYS A 141 17.94 -14.75 -8.26
N GLN A 142 18.45 -15.48 -7.26
CA GLN A 142 17.62 -16.26 -6.33
C GLN A 142 16.73 -15.37 -5.45
N GLN A 143 17.17 -14.16 -5.12
CA GLN A 143 16.38 -13.13 -4.41
C GLN A 143 15.36 -12.40 -5.29
N GLY A 144 15.18 -12.85 -6.55
CA GLY A 144 14.23 -12.27 -7.50
C GLY A 144 14.72 -10.99 -8.17
N VAL A 145 16.02 -10.69 -8.10
CA VAL A 145 16.61 -9.55 -8.81
C VAL A 145 16.81 -9.91 -10.29
N SER A 146 16.30 -9.06 -11.18
CA SER A 146 16.58 -9.14 -12.61
C SER A 146 17.84 -8.34 -12.93
N VAL A 147 18.83 -9.00 -13.53
CA VAL A 147 20.12 -8.41 -13.89
C VAL A 147 20.11 -8.02 -15.37
N LEU A 148 20.35 -6.74 -15.64
CA LEU A 148 20.50 -6.16 -16.97
C LEU A 148 21.90 -5.54 -17.07
N ILE A 149 22.55 -5.70 -18.21
CA ILE A 149 23.95 -5.31 -18.39
C ILE A 149 24.08 -4.51 -19.68
N VAL A 150 24.71 -3.34 -19.58
CA VAL A 150 25.22 -2.58 -20.72
C VAL A 150 26.74 -2.55 -20.59
N SER A 151 27.41 -3.20 -21.54
CA SER A 151 28.87 -3.25 -21.61
C SER A 151 29.39 -2.52 -22.85
N MET A 152 30.60 -1.97 -22.75
CA MET A 152 31.31 -1.51 -23.95
C MET A 152 31.70 -2.68 -24.86
N ALA A 153 31.89 -2.40 -26.15
CA ALA A 153 32.14 -3.41 -27.19
C ALA A 153 33.33 -4.35 -26.93
N HIS A 154 34.25 -3.96 -26.04
CA HIS A 154 35.46 -4.70 -25.69
C HIS A 154 35.36 -5.50 -24.39
N GLY A 155 34.16 -5.58 -23.78
CA GLY A 155 33.93 -6.32 -22.56
C GLY A 155 34.01 -7.84 -22.72
N ASN A 156 34.25 -8.53 -21.61
CA ASN A 156 34.30 -9.98 -21.51
C ASN A 156 32.89 -10.59 -21.60
N PHE A 157 32.38 -10.68 -22.83
CA PHE A 157 31.04 -11.18 -23.13
C PHE A 157 30.79 -12.58 -22.52
N ASP A 158 31.80 -13.43 -22.45
CA ASP A 158 31.69 -14.79 -21.89
C ASP A 158 31.30 -14.82 -20.43
N VAL A 159 31.76 -13.84 -19.64
CA VAL A 159 31.35 -13.70 -18.24
C VAL A 159 29.95 -13.07 -18.17
N LEU A 160 29.73 -11.97 -18.90
CA LEU A 160 28.50 -11.18 -18.81
C LEU A 160 27.25 -11.98 -19.24
N GLN A 161 27.34 -12.82 -20.28
CA GLN A 161 26.23 -13.64 -20.75
C GLN A 161 25.78 -14.71 -19.74
N ARG A 162 26.65 -15.15 -18.82
CA ARG A 162 26.31 -16.13 -17.78
C ARG A 162 25.56 -15.50 -16.61
N VAL A 163 25.85 -14.23 -16.33
CA VAL A 163 25.33 -13.55 -15.13
C VAL A 163 24.07 -12.73 -15.39
N VAL A 164 23.83 -12.28 -16.62
CA VAL A 164 22.60 -11.58 -17.00
C VAL A 164 21.35 -12.46 -16.83
N THR A 165 20.20 -11.84 -16.55
CA THR A 165 18.91 -12.54 -16.51
C THR A 165 18.42 -12.76 -17.96
N PRO A 166 17.93 -13.95 -18.37
CA PRO A 166 17.35 -14.15 -19.70
C PRO A 166 16.07 -13.33 -19.96
N PRO A 167 15.72 -13.00 -21.23
CA PRO A 167 16.42 -13.37 -22.46
C PRO A 167 17.61 -12.45 -22.76
N LEU A 168 18.67 -13.03 -23.33
CA LEU A 168 19.96 -12.37 -23.55
C LEU A 168 19.82 -11.14 -24.46
N GLU A 169 19.02 -11.26 -25.50
CA GLU A 169 18.87 -10.29 -26.58
C GLU A 169 18.25 -8.96 -26.14
N SER A 170 17.56 -8.94 -25.00
CA SER A 170 16.97 -7.71 -24.44
C SER A 170 17.56 -7.28 -23.10
N HIS A 171 18.48 -8.06 -22.52
CA HIS A 171 19.04 -7.78 -21.19
C HIS A 171 20.57 -7.63 -21.19
N LEU A 172 21.27 -8.05 -22.24
CA LEU A 172 22.70 -7.80 -22.44
C LEU A 172 22.93 -6.99 -23.70
N TYR A 173 23.46 -5.79 -23.54
CA TYR A 173 23.81 -4.90 -24.63
C TYR A 173 25.32 -4.70 -24.66
N SER A 174 25.95 -5.04 -25.78
CA SER A 174 27.35 -4.71 -26.06
C SER A 174 27.38 -3.67 -27.17
N VAL A 175 27.79 -2.44 -26.83
CA VAL A 175 27.68 -1.27 -27.71
C VAL A 175 28.95 -0.45 -27.69
N ASP A 176 29.18 0.31 -28.77
CA ASP A 176 30.14 1.41 -28.71
C ASP A 176 29.57 2.51 -27.79
N ILE A 177 30.45 3.17 -27.03
CA ILE A 177 30.05 4.24 -26.12
C ILE A 177 29.36 5.39 -26.87
N ASP A 178 29.76 5.65 -28.12
CA ASP A 178 29.18 6.72 -28.92
C ASP A 178 27.73 6.41 -29.33
N ASP A 179 27.42 5.12 -29.47
CA ASP A 179 26.13 4.58 -29.88
C ASP A 179 25.25 4.10 -28.71
N ILE A 180 25.68 4.30 -27.46
CA ILE A 180 24.95 3.84 -26.26
C ILE A 180 23.51 4.37 -26.22
N ASP A 181 23.24 5.54 -26.79
CA ASP A 181 21.91 6.12 -26.82
C ASP A 181 20.93 5.34 -27.72
N LEU A 182 21.42 4.53 -28.67
CA LEU A 182 20.58 3.73 -29.58
C LEU A 182 19.78 2.65 -28.85
N ILE A 183 20.30 2.12 -27.73
CA ILE A 183 19.63 1.06 -26.96
C ILE A 183 18.66 1.60 -25.91
N THR A 184 18.53 2.93 -25.77
CA THR A 184 17.77 3.57 -24.68
C THR A 184 16.32 3.10 -24.64
N GLU A 185 15.64 3.08 -25.78
CA GLU A 185 14.22 2.71 -25.84
C GLU A 185 14.02 1.21 -25.62
N ASP A 186 14.86 0.36 -26.22
CA ASP A 186 14.79 -1.09 -26.04
C ASP A 186 15.06 -1.51 -24.58
N LEU A 187 16.08 -0.91 -23.96
CA LEU A 187 16.41 -1.16 -22.56
C LEU A 187 15.30 -0.65 -21.63
N ARG A 188 14.68 0.51 -21.95
CA ARG A 188 13.54 1.02 -21.19
C ARG A 188 12.36 0.07 -21.27
N GLU A 189 12.04 -0.46 -22.46
CA GLU A 189 10.98 -1.45 -22.63
C GLU A 189 11.30 -2.75 -21.88
N ALA A 190 12.56 -3.18 -21.81
CA ALA A 190 12.96 -4.32 -21.00
C ALA A 190 12.75 -4.07 -19.50
N ILE A 191 13.17 -2.91 -19.00
CA ILE A 191 12.95 -2.47 -17.60
C ILE A 191 11.45 -2.43 -17.29
N LEU A 192 10.66 -1.78 -18.16
CA LEU A 192 9.20 -1.69 -18.03
C LEU A 192 8.58 -3.07 -18.04
N LYS A 193 8.99 -3.96 -18.94
CA LYS A 193 8.50 -5.34 -18.98
C LYS A 193 8.75 -6.03 -17.65
N ILE A 194 9.94 -5.93 -17.06
CA ILE A 194 10.27 -6.52 -15.74
C ILE A 194 9.40 -5.93 -14.62
N ILE A 195 9.30 -4.60 -14.53
CA ILE A 195 8.48 -3.91 -13.51
C ILE A 195 6.99 -4.25 -13.68
N HIS A 196 6.53 -4.33 -14.92
CA HIS A 196 5.15 -4.62 -15.27
C HIS A 196 4.81 -6.10 -15.34
N VAL A 197 5.78 -7.02 -15.18
CA VAL A 197 5.48 -8.45 -15.12
C VAL A 197 4.60 -8.69 -13.90
N GLY A 198 3.30 -8.68 -14.19
CA GLY A 198 2.29 -9.36 -13.45
C GLY A 198 2.19 -9.03 -11.97
N ARG A 199 2.12 -7.74 -11.65
CA ARG A 199 1.73 -7.36 -10.31
C ARG A 199 0.22 -7.44 -10.18
N LEU A 200 -0.24 -8.44 -9.44
CA LEU A 200 -1.61 -8.54 -8.96
C LEU A 200 -1.70 -7.78 -7.64
N ARG A 201 -2.57 -6.79 -7.55
CA ARG A 201 -2.77 -5.98 -6.33
C ARG A 201 -4.20 -6.08 -5.89
N ALA A 202 -4.43 -6.24 -4.58
CA ALA A 202 -5.75 -6.09 -3.99
C ALA A 202 -5.90 -4.67 -3.44
N VAL A 203 -6.95 -3.98 -3.87
CA VAL A 203 -7.32 -2.62 -3.45
C VAL A 203 -8.81 -2.56 -3.15
N HIS A 204 -9.26 -1.45 -2.54
CA HIS A 204 -10.66 -1.23 -2.19
C HIS A 204 -11.26 -2.40 -1.41
N LEU A 205 -10.56 -2.83 -0.35
CA LEU A 205 -10.98 -3.93 0.52
C LEU A 205 -12.22 -3.53 1.34
N THR A 206 -13.21 -4.42 1.39
CA THR A 206 -14.37 -4.30 2.28
C THR A 206 -14.51 -5.59 3.08
N SER A 207 -15.55 -5.67 3.92
CA SER A 207 -15.88 -6.88 4.66
C SER A 207 -16.27 -8.07 3.77
N HIS A 208 -16.74 -7.82 2.55
CA HIS A 208 -17.27 -8.85 1.65
C HIS A 208 -16.80 -8.74 0.20
N SER A 209 -15.91 -7.81 -0.11
CA SER A 209 -15.42 -7.59 -1.46
C SER A 209 -13.98 -7.09 -1.47
N ALA A 210 -13.30 -7.33 -2.59
CA ALA A 210 -11.98 -6.81 -2.88
C ALA A 210 -11.89 -6.54 -4.38
N VAL A 211 -11.16 -5.50 -4.79
CA VAL A 211 -10.88 -5.24 -6.21
C VAL A 211 -9.46 -5.67 -6.48
N LEU A 212 -9.27 -6.59 -7.42
CA LEU A 212 -7.94 -6.94 -7.90
C LEU A 212 -7.61 -6.11 -9.14
N LEU A 213 -6.42 -5.52 -9.17
CA LEU A 213 -5.86 -4.74 -10.26
C LEU A 213 -4.56 -5.40 -10.74
N TRP A 214 -4.32 -5.41 -12.04
CA TRP A 214 -3.05 -5.82 -12.62
C TRP A 214 -2.73 -5.05 -13.88
N CYS A 215 -1.44 -5.00 -14.21
CA CYS A 215 -0.97 -4.49 -15.49
C CYS A 215 -1.20 -5.56 -16.59
N PRO A 216 -2.00 -5.30 -17.64
CA PRO A 216 -2.27 -6.29 -18.67
C PRO A 216 -1.03 -6.62 -19.52
N VAL A 217 -0.61 -7.88 -19.46
CA VAL A 217 0.44 -8.46 -20.34
C VAL A 217 -0.12 -9.08 -21.64
N LEU A 218 -1.45 -9.17 -21.77
CA LEU A 218 -2.14 -9.67 -22.96
C LEU A 218 -2.85 -8.50 -23.66
N SER A 219 -3.03 -8.62 -24.97
CA SER A 219 -3.80 -7.69 -25.81
C SER A 219 -5.16 -8.29 -26.17
N ALA A 220 -6.08 -7.46 -26.68
CA ALA A 220 -7.38 -7.94 -27.14
C ALA A 220 -7.21 -9.04 -28.21
N GLY A 221 -7.67 -10.25 -27.91
CA GLY A 221 -7.58 -11.41 -28.80
C GLY A 221 -6.28 -12.23 -28.72
N SER A 222 -5.31 -11.86 -27.87
CA SER A 222 -4.04 -12.61 -27.73
C SER A 222 -4.05 -13.68 -26.63
N GLY A 223 -5.19 -13.90 -25.97
CA GLY A 223 -5.33 -14.84 -24.86
C GLY A 223 -6.42 -14.48 -23.85
N CYS A 224 -6.41 -15.16 -22.70
CA CYS A 224 -7.27 -14.90 -21.56
C CYS A 224 -6.50 -14.99 -20.23
N TYR A 225 -7.02 -14.41 -19.17
CA TYR A 225 -6.50 -14.62 -17.82
C TYR A 225 -7.35 -15.66 -17.09
N GLU A 226 -6.70 -16.63 -16.45
CA GLU A 226 -7.32 -17.49 -15.46
C GLU A 226 -7.01 -16.97 -14.06
N LEU A 227 -8.03 -16.53 -13.36
CA LEU A 227 -7.96 -16.09 -11.97
C LEU A 227 -8.51 -17.20 -11.09
N TRP A 228 -7.82 -17.52 -10.00
CA TRP A 228 -8.38 -18.33 -8.93
C TRP A 228 -8.02 -17.77 -7.56
N TYR A 229 -8.86 -18.01 -6.58
CA TYR A 229 -8.60 -17.57 -5.22
C TYR A 229 -9.18 -18.54 -4.20
N ASN A 230 -8.52 -18.65 -3.07
CA ASN A 230 -8.90 -19.52 -1.96
C ASN A 230 -8.57 -18.86 -0.62
N VAL A 231 -9.21 -19.36 0.44
CA VAL A 231 -8.89 -18.94 1.82
C VAL A 231 -7.56 -19.57 2.21
N MET A 232 -6.64 -18.78 2.77
CA MET A 232 -5.28 -19.25 3.10
C MET A 232 -5.30 -20.43 4.09
N SER A 233 -6.23 -20.42 5.05
CA SER A 233 -6.42 -21.49 6.04
C SER A 233 -7.13 -22.74 5.49
N MET A 234 -7.71 -22.68 4.29
CA MET A 234 -8.54 -23.74 3.70
C MET A 234 -8.21 -23.87 2.21
N ALA A 235 -7.22 -24.70 1.88
CA ALA A 235 -6.78 -24.90 0.49
C ALA A 235 -7.85 -25.52 -0.43
N ASP A 236 -8.90 -26.12 0.13
CA ASP A 236 -9.86 -26.97 -0.59
C ASP A 236 -11.05 -26.20 -1.22
N SER A 237 -11.15 -24.88 -1.00
CA SER A 237 -12.22 -24.03 -1.55
C SER A 237 -11.66 -23.04 -2.58
N GLU A 238 -11.30 -23.54 -3.75
CA GLU A 238 -10.80 -22.74 -4.87
C GLU A 238 -11.95 -22.24 -5.75
N THR A 239 -12.06 -20.92 -5.92
CA THR A 239 -12.99 -20.32 -6.91
C THR A 239 -12.23 -19.86 -8.13
N ARG A 240 -12.62 -20.35 -9.32
CA ARG A 240 -11.98 -20.00 -10.60
C ARG A 240 -12.84 -19.06 -11.46
N ARG A 241 -12.19 -18.15 -12.17
CA ARG A 241 -12.78 -17.19 -13.12
C ARG A 241 -11.89 -17.06 -14.35
N THR A 242 -12.50 -16.93 -15.52
CA THR A 242 -11.78 -16.62 -16.76
C THR A 242 -12.12 -15.21 -17.20
N LEU A 243 -11.09 -14.43 -17.53
CA LEU A 243 -11.21 -13.02 -17.92
C LEU A 243 -10.61 -12.81 -19.31
N PRO A 244 -11.16 -11.87 -20.10
CA PRO A 244 -10.59 -11.57 -21.41
C PRO A 244 -9.20 -10.93 -21.30
N GLY A 245 -8.33 -11.16 -22.29
CA GLY A 245 -6.92 -10.74 -22.26
C GLY A 245 -6.69 -9.22 -22.19
N ASN A 246 -7.69 -8.40 -22.49
CA ASN A 246 -7.61 -6.94 -22.31
C ASN A 246 -8.08 -6.45 -20.92
N SER A 247 -8.38 -7.37 -19.99
CA SER A 247 -8.79 -7.02 -18.64
C SER A 247 -7.60 -6.56 -17.80
N SER A 248 -7.80 -5.51 -17.01
CA SER A 248 -6.85 -4.98 -16.01
C SER A 248 -7.39 -4.98 -14.58
N MET A 249 -8.67 -5.34 -14.40
CA MET A 249 -9.32 -5.34 -13.09
C MET A 249 -10.44 -6.37 -12.97
N ILE A 250 -10.71 -6.81 -11.74
CA ILE A 250 -11.90 -7.58 -11.39
C ILE A 250 -12.34 -7.24 -9.96
N LYS A 251 -13.64 -7.16 -9.72
CA LYS A 251 -14.19 -7.07 -8.36
C LYS A 251 -14.60 -8.46 -7.88
N LEU A 252 -13.95 -8.94 -6.82
CA LEU A 252 -14.36 -10.10 -6.06
C LEU A 252 -15.47 -9.70 -5.08
N ILE A 253 -16.53 -10.50 -5.01
CA ILE A 253 -17.71 -10.28 -4.17
C ILE A 253 -18.02 -11.56 -3.39
N ASN A 254 -18.88 -11.44 -2.37
CA ASN A 254 -19.28 -12.54 -1.49
C ASN A 254 -18.09 -13.19 -0.75
N LEU A 255 -17.09 -12.39 -0.40
CA LEU A 255 -15.98 -12.82 0.44
C LEU A 255 -16.44 -12.87 1.91
N GLN A 256 -15.78 -13.69 2.71
CA GLN A 256 -15.99 -13.75 4.15
C GLN A 256 -15.25 -12.59 4.81
N PRO A 257 -15.83 -11.94 5.83
CA PRO A 257 -15.13 -10.92 6.57
C PRO A 257 -13.99 -11.46 7.44
N ASP A 258 -13.04 -10.58 7.78
CA ASP A 258 -11.87 -10.91 8.60
C ASP A 258 -11.13 -12.18 8.14
N THR A 259 -11.05 -12.37 6.82
CA THR A 259 -10.55 -13.60 6.22
C THR A 259 -9.42 -13.28 5.23
N THR A 260 -8.29 -13.96 5.38
CA THR A 260 -7.15 -13.84 4.47
C THR A 260 -7.33 -14.76 3.28
N TYR A 261 -7.34 -14.16 2.10
CA TYR A 261 -7.41 -14.81 0.81
C TYR A 261 -6.06 -14.75 0.11
N THR A 262 -5.74 -15.80 -0.65
CA THR A 262 -4.70 -15.78 -1.66
C THR A 262 -5.38 -15.84 -3.02
N ALA A 263 -5.12 -14.84 -3.87
CA ALA A 263 -5.57 -14.83 -5.25
C ALA A 263 -4.37 -15.06 -6.17
N PHE A 264 -4.62 -15.79 -7.25
CA PHE A 264 -3.66 -16.14 -8.28
C PHE A 264 -4.22 -15.75 -9.66
N LEU A 265 -3.38 -15.20 -10.52
CA LEU A 265 -3.74 -14.80 -11.88
C LEU A 265 -2.72 -15.36 -12.86
N HIS A 266 -3.16 -16.21 -13.80
CA HIS A 266 -2.32 -16.79 -14.82
C HIS A 266 -2.73 -16.32 -16.22
N PRO A 267 -1.85 -15.63 -16.96
CA PRO A 267 -2.10 -15.27 -18.36
C PRO A 267 -1.93 -16.51 -19.26
N LYS A 268 -2.99 -16.92 -19.96
CA LYS A 268 -2.93 -17.98 -20.98
C LYS A 268 -2.85 -17.37 -22.37
N SER A 269 -1.78 -17.70 -23.09
CA SER A 269 -1.60 -17.39 -24.51
C SER A 269 -0.97 -18.57 -25.24
N ASN A 270 -1.25 -18.68 -26.53
CA ASN A 270 -0.63 -19.66 -27.43
C ASN A 270 0.73 -19.21 -27.97
N GLN A 271 1.11 -17.94 -27.81
CA GLN A 271 2.33 -17.37 -28.37
C GLN A 271 3.48 -17.28 -27.37
N ARG A 272 3.16 -17.10 -26.08
CA ARG A 272 4.14 -16.85 -25.02
C ARG A 272 3.72 -17.55 -23.73
N LEU A 273 4.71 -18.07 -23.00
CA LEU A 273 4.56 -18.58 -21.64
C LEU A 273 4.64 -17.40 -20.66
N PHE A 274 3.74 -17.38 -19.68
CA PHE A 274 3.71 -16.36 -18.63
C PHE A 274 3.73 -17.01 -17.25
N ASN A 275 4.31 -16.30 -16.28
CA ASN A 275 4.29 -16.72 -14.89
C ASN A 275 2.93 -16.44 -14.26
N THR A 276 2.56 -17.25 -13.26
CA THR A 276 1.40 -17.02 -12.42
C THR A 276 1.71 -15.96 -11.38
N LEU A 277 0.80 -15.03 -11.21
CA LEU A 277 0.90 -13.90 -10.30
C LEU A 277 0.10 -14.24 -9.05
N SER A 278 0.51 -13.80 -7.87
CA SER A 278 -0.25 -14.03 -6.64
C SER A 278 -0.30 -12.79 -5.76
N VAL A 279 -1.36 -12.68 -4.97
CA VAL A 279 -1.51 -11.63 -3.95
C VAL A 279 -2.26 -12.19 -2.75
N ASN A 280 -1.78 -11.81 -1.56
CA ASN A 280 -2.47 -12.07 -0.31
C ASN A 280 -3.18 -10.81 0.13
N PHE A 281 -4.43 -10.93 0.58
CA PHE A 281 -5.17 -9.81 1.13
C PHE A 281 -6.17 -10.31 2.18
N THR A 282 -6.44 -9.45 3.16
CA THR A 282 -7.38 -9.74 4.24
C THR A 282 -8.58 -8.81 4.10
N THR A 283 -9.78 -9.40 4.04
CA THR A 283 -11.03 -8.62 4.06
C THR A 283 -11.18 -7.90 5.39
N LEU A 284 -11.89 -6.77 5.38
CA LEU A 284 -12.16 -6.05 6.63
C LEU A 284 -13.05 -6.89 7.55
N PRO A 285 -13.06 -6.63 8.87
CA PRO A 285 -14.03 -7.25 9.77
C PRO A 285 -15.47 -7.03 9.32
N GLY A 286 -16.31 -8.04 9.54
CA GLY A 286 -17.70 -8.06 9.09
C GLY A 286 -18.49 -6.90 9.64
N GLU A 287 -19.51 -6.47 8.90
CA GLU A 287 -20.49 -5.45 9.30
C GLU A 287 -21.32 -5.79 10.56
N ASN A 288 -20.82 -6.67 11.44
CA ASN A 288 -21.01 -6.50 12.87
C ASN A 288 -20.07 -5.41 13.40
N VAL A 289 -20.07 -4.25 12.72
CA VAL A 289 -19.82 -2.96 13.36
C VAL A 289 -20.98 -2.81 14.32
N LEU A 290 -20.76 -3.34 15.52
CA LEU A 290 -21.68 -3.30 16.62
C LEU A 290 -22.12 -1.84 16.78
N SER A 291 -23.39 -1.57 16.49
CA SER A 291 -24.14 -0.53 17.21
C SER A 291 -23.76 -0.65 18.69
N PRO A 292 -23.72 0.42 19.51
CA PRO A 292 -23.57 0.24 20.96
C PRO A 292 -24.54 -0.87 21.40
N VAL A 293 -23.99 -2.05 21.73
CA VAL A 293 -24.70 -3.34 21.78
C VAL A 293 -25.73 -3.31 22.88
N VAL A 294 -25.44 -2.53 23.92
CA VAL A 294 -26.29 -2.32 25.06
C VAL A 294 -26.20 -0.85 25.44
N VAL A 295 -27.34 -0.18 25.52
CA VAL A 295 -27.48 1.06 26.29
C VAL A 295 -28.21 0.73 27.57
N SER A 296 -27.59 1.04 28.70
CA SER A 296 -28.18 0.86 30.03
C SER A 296 -28.39 2.21 30.70
N VAL A 297 -29.47 2.29 31.47
CA VAL A 297 -29.80 3.46 32.30
C VAL A 297 -29.53 3.08 33.75
N SER A 298 -28.76 3.91 34.47
CA SER A 298 -28.45 3.76 35.89
C SER A 298 -28.54 5.12 36.61
N ASP A 299 -28.36 5.15 37.92
CA ASP A 299 -28.36 6.37 38.75
C ASP A 299 -29.56 7.31 38.49
N SER A 300 -30.78 6.76 38.43
CA SER A 300 -31.99 7.57 38.27
C SER A 300 -32.27 8.37 39.54
N GLY A 301 -32.24 9.70 39.45
CA GLY A 301 -32.66 10.62 40.51
C GLY A 301 -33.82 11.50 40.04
N PRO A 302 -34.27 12.45 40.87
CA PRO A 302 -35.39 13.33 40.51
C PRO A 302 -35.09 14.23 39.29
N HIS A 303 -33.82 14.60 39.08
CA HIS A 303 -33.41 15.52 38.02
C HIS A 303 -32.26 14.99 37.15
N GLN A 304 -31.93 13.70 37.28
CA GLN A 304 -30.76 13.13 36.61
C GLN A 304 -30.95 11.66 36.26
N ILE A 305 -30.30 11.22 35.19
CA ILE A 305 -30.13 9.80 34.82
C ILE A 305 -28.74 9.61 34.23
N ARG A 306 -28.10 8.47 34.52
CA ARG A 306 -26.85 8.07 33.87
C ARG A 306 -27.16 7.11 32.72
N VAL A 307 -26.57 7.38 31.57
CA VAL A 307 -26.69 6.57 30.36
C VAL A 307 -25.31 6.03 30.02
N SER A 308 -25.18 4.72 29.81
CA SER A 308 -23.90 4.09 29.45
C SER A 308 -24.07 3.12 28.29
N TRP A 309 -23.04 3.00 27.45
CA TRP A 309 -23.02 2.16 26.26
C TRP A 309 -21.73 1.36 26.14
N CYS A 310 -21.83 0.11 25.68
CA CYS A 310 -20.70 -0.78 25.45
C CYS A 310 -20.89 -1.62 24.17
N PRO A 311 -19.81 -2.08 23.50
CA PRO A 311 -18.39 -1.83 23.79
C PRO A 311 -17.89 -0.47 23.25
N LEU A 312 -16.84 0.07 23.87
CA LEU A 312 -16.13 1.27 23.39
C LEU A 312 -15.26 0.90 22.17
N GLN A 313 -15.36 1.66 21.07
CA GLN A 313 -14.65 1.37 19.81
C GLN A 313 -13.87 2.62 19.32
N PRO A 314 -12.86 3.09 20.07
CA PRO A 314 -12.20 4.38 19.80
C PRO A 314 -11.43 4.43 18.46
N ALA A 315 -11.07 3.27 17.90
CA ALA A 315 -10.42 3.17 16.60
C ALA A 315 -11.38 3.26 15.40
N GLN A 316 -12.68 3.04 15.62
CA GLN A 316 -13.69 2.95 14.56
C GLN A 316 -14.73 4.07 14.66
N VAL A 317 -15.03 4.54 15.88
CA VAL A 317 -15.97 5.62 16.15
C VAL A 317 -15.22 6.93 16.22
N GLN A 318 -15.69 7.93 15.47
CA GLN A 318 -15.20 9.31 15.52
C GLN A 318 -15.82 10.08 16.69
N SER A 319 -17.13 9.94 16.91
CA SER A 319 -17.85 10.58 18.03
C SER A 319 -19.15 9.87 18.36
N TYR A 320 -19.65 10.07 19.58
CA TYR A 320 -20.98 9.63 20.00
C TYR A 320 -21.92 10.83 20.12
N ILE A 321 -23.20 10.64 19.81
CA ILE A 321 -24.27 11.64 19.91
C ILE A 321 -25.35 11.09 20.82
N VAL A 322 -25.65 11.79 21.91
CA VAL A 322 -26.72 11.42 22.84
C VAL A 322 -27.86 12.43 22.71
N GLU A 323 -29.02 11.96 22.26
CA GLU A 323 -30.23 12.74 22.12
C GLU A 323 -31.26 12.30 23.15
N TYR A 324 -31.91 13.23 23.83
CA TYR A 324 -32.95 12.89 24.80
C TYR A 324 -34.09 13.90 24.84
N GLY A 325 -35.31 13.42 25.04
CA GLY A 325 -36.51 14.26 25.15
C GLY A 325 -37.64 13.56 25.92
N ALA A 326 -38.45 14.35 26.62
CA ALA A 326 -39.60 13.84 27.36
C ALA A 326 -40.70 13.37 26.38
N ILE A 327 -41.33 12.23 26.68
CA ILE A 327 -42.47 11.68 25.91
C ILE A 327 -43.76 12.00 26.69
N PRO A 328 -44.86 12.42 26.04
CA PRO A 328 -45.11 12.45 24.60
C PRO A 328 -44.68 13.72 23.87
N SER A 329 -44.38 14.80 24.58
CA SER A 329 -44.03 16.08 23.97
C SER A 329 -43.02 16.83 24.84
N GLY A 330 -41.74 16.71 24.47
CA GLY A 330 -40.63 17.39 25.10
C GLY A 330 -39.61 17.87 24.07
N ARG A 331 -38.89 18.94 24.38
CA ARG A 331 -37.81 19.43 23.52
C ARG A 331 -36.64 18.44 23.56
N VAL A 332 -36.18 17.99 22.40
CA VAL A 332 -35.00 17.13 22.29
C VAL A 332 -33.75 17.96 22.58
N GLN A 333 -32.90 17.44 23.46
CA GLN A 333 -31.57 17.95 23.75
C GLN A 333 -30.53 16.99 23.16
N THR A 334 -29.46 17.52 22.58
CA THR A 334 -28.42 16.74 21.90
C THR A 334 -27.05 17.06 22.51
N VAL A 335 -26.28 16.02 22.79
CA VAL A 335 -24.92 16.12 23.36
C VAL A 335 -23.95 15.34 22.49
N MET A 336 -22.90 16.00 22.00
CA MET A 336 -21.80 15.36 21.28
C MET A 336 -20.70 14.96 22.25
N LEU A 337 -20.20 13.74 22.13
CA LEU A 337 -19.19 13.15 23.01
C LEU A 337 -18.02 12.55 22.19
N PRO A 338 -16.80 12.58 22.72
CA PRO A 338 -15.64 11.98 22.07
C PRO A 338 -15.73 10.44 22.06
N SER A 339 -14.98 9.81 21.16
CA SER A 339 -14.99 8.34 20.98
C SER A 339 -14.45 7.54 22.17
N GLN A 340 -13.84 8.19 23.17
CA GLN A 340 -13.32 7.57 24.38
C GLN A 340 -14.32 7.52 25.54
N GLU A 341 -15.46 8.21 25.43
CA GLU A 341 -16.51 8.18 26.45
C GLU A 341 -17.51 7.04 26.18
N ASN A 342 -17.85 6.30 27.24
CA ASN A 342 -18.85 5.22 27.23
C ASN A 342 -20.04 5.51 28.16
N SER A 343 -20.08 6.66 28.83
CA SER A 343 -21.19 7.03 29.70
C SER A 343 -21.34 8.54 29.84
N ARG A 344 -22.58 8.98 30.08
CA ARG A 344 -22.91 10.39 30.33
C ARG A 344 -23.98 10.51 31.39
N LEU A 345 -23.82 11.48 32.30
CA LEU A 345 -24.86 11.89 33.24
C LEU A 345 -25.69 13.00 32.59
N LEU A 346 -26.98 12.74 32.40
CA LEU A 346 -27.96 13.72 31.95
C LEU A 346 -28.54 14.42 33.18
N THR A 347 -28.61 15.74 33.16
CA THR A 347 -29.02 16.58 34.30
C THR A 347 -30.04 17.62 33.86
N GLY A 348 -30.78 18.19 34.81
CA GLY A 348 -31.81 19.17 34.51
C GLY A 348 -33.09 18.55 33.93
N LEU A 349 -33.36 17.30 34.31
CA LEU A 349 -34.57 16.58 33.91
C LEU A 349 -35.73 16.90 34.87
N ASP A 350 -36.95 16.73 34.40
CA ASP A 350 -38.17 16.91 35.18
C ASP A 350 -38.43 15.64 36.03
N PRO A 351 -38.78 15.77 37.32
CA PRO A 351 -39.10 14.62 38.17
C PRO A 351 -40.31 13.84 37.67
N GLY A 352 -40.30 12.52 37.88
CA GLY A 352 -41.41 11.62 37.52
C GLY A 352 -41.76 11.58 36.03
N THR A 353 -40.81 11.91 35.15
CA THR A 353 -41.05 12.05 33.70
C THR A 353 -40.32 10.95 32.91
N GLU A 354 -40.97 10.41 31.87
CA GLU A 354 -40.40 9.43 30.95
C GLU A 354 -39.67 10.12 29.80
N TYR A 355 -38.42 9.72 29.56
CA TYR A 355 -37.56 10.23 28.51
C TYR A 355 -37.22 9.12 27.51
N LEU A 356 -37.20 9.46 26.21
CA LEU A 356 -36.53 8.66 25.20
C LEU A 356 -35.09 9.14 25.10
N VAL A 357 -34.13 8.24 25.23
CA VAL A 357 -32.72 8.53 25.03
C VAL A 357 -32.21 7.73 23.84
N THR A 358 -31.64 8.40 22.85
CA THR A 358 -31.05 7.80 21.66
C THR A 358 -29.55 8.05 21.66
N VAL A 359 -28.75 6.98 21.64
CA VAL A 359 -27.29 7.04 21.51
C VAL A 359 -26.92 6.65 20.09
N SER A 360 -26.29 7.56 19.36
CA SER A 360 -25.75 7.35 18.02
C SER A 360 -24.23 7.30 18.04
N ALA A 361 -23.63 6.37 17.30
CA ALA A 361 -22.20 6.33 17.02
C ALA A 361 -21.96 6.82 15.58
N LEU A 362 -21.13 7.85 15.42
CA LEU A 362 -20.63 8.33 14.13
C LEU A 362 -19.26 7.69 13.87
N TYR A 363 -19.16 6.88 12.82
CA TYR A 363 -17.94 6.14 12.48
C TYR A 363 -17.01 6.95 11.59
N VAL A 364 -15.71 6.62 11.62
CA VAL A 364 -14.70 7.23 10.73
C VAL A 364 -15.00 7.02 9.24
N THR A 365 -15.83 6.03 8.91
CA THR A 365 -16.34 5.75 7.56
C THR A 365 -17.42 6.73 7.10
N GLY A 366 -17.95 7.57 8.02
CA GLY A 366 -19.06 8.48 7.77
C GLY A 366 -20.45 7.88 8.04
N GLU A 367 -20.54 6.60 8.40
CA GLU A 367 -21.81 5.97 8.78
C GLU A 367 -22.25 6.37 10.20
N GLN A 368 -23.56 6.45 10.43
CA GLN A 368 -24.16 6.69 11.74
C GLN A 368 -25.10 5.54 12.12
N LYS A 369 -24.89 4.91 13.27
CA LYS A 369 -25.79 3.88 13.82
C LYS A 369 -26.32 4.33 15.18
N ALA A 370 -27.61 4.10 15.46
CA ALA A 370 -28.27 4.56 16.67
C ALA A 370 -29.06 3.47 17.40
N ILE A 371 -29.17 3.61 18.72
CA ILE A 371 -30.03 2.78 19.57
C ILE A 371 -30.79 3.67 20.54
N SER A 372 -32.04 3.33 20.84
CA SER A 372 -32.91 4.10 21.73
C SER A 372 -33.33 3.28 22.95
N VAL A 373 -33.36 3.91 24.12
CA VAL A 373 -33.82 3.35 25.39
C VAL A 373 -34.78 4.31 26.07
N ARG A 374 -35.72 3.78 26.85
CA ARG A 374 -36.60 4.57 27.71
C ARG A 374 -36.00 4.70 29.10
N ALA A 375 -36.09 5.89 29.68
CA ALA A 375 -35.59 6.20 31.01
C ALA A 375 -36.64 6.97 31.81
N CYS A 376 -36.81 6.65 33.09
CA CYS A 376 -37.72 7.38 33.98
C CYS A 376 -36.93 8.06 35.10
N THR A 377 -37.22 9.33 35.38
CA THR A 377 -36.73 10.04 36.56
C THR A 377 -37.57 9.70 37.79
N GLN A 378 -36.98 9.83 38.98
CA GLN A 378 -37.71 9.61 40.24
C GLN A 378 -38.62 10.80 40.58
N GLU A 379 -39.62 10.59 41.44
CA GLU A 379 -40.41 11.70 41.97
C GLU A 379 -39.58 12.55 42.93
N ALA A 380 -39.83 13.86 42.97
CA ALA A 380 -39.16 14.76 43.90
C ALA A 380 -39.68 14.52 45.32
N THR A 381 -38.82 14.02 46.21
CA THR A 381 -39.13 13.93 47.63
C THR A 381 -39.02 15.31 48.26
N LEU A 382 -40.13 15.84 48.79
CA LEU A 382 -40.12 17.02 49.66
C LEU A 382 -39.31 16.69 50.91
N SER A 383 -38.23 17.44 51.16
CA SER A 383 -37.39 17.29 52.34
C SER A 383 -38.20 17.47 53.62
N CYS A 384 -38.24 16.44 54.46
CA CYS A 384 -38.78 16.51 55.82
C CYS A 384 -38.06 17.62 56.60
N ILE A 385 -38.82 18.63 57.01
CA ILE A 385 -38.43 19.56 58.06
C ILE A 385 -38.24 18.73 59.35
N PRO A 386 -37.10 18.83 60.06
CA PRO A 386 -36.95 18.12 61.33
C PRO A 386 -37.91 18.74 62.37
N PRO A 387 -38.60 17.95 63.19
CA PRO A 387 -39.39 18.50 64.28
C PRO A 387 -38.46 19.19 65.31
N PRO A 388 -38.90 20.28 65.95
CA PRO A 388 -38.11 20.92 66.99
C PRO A 388 -37.93 19.99 68.20
N ASN A 389 -36.69 19.83 68.65
CA ASN A 389 -36.34 19.21 69.92
C ASN A 389 -37.09 19.92 71.06
N LEU A 390 -37.89 19.19 71.83
CA LEU A 390 -38.17 19.56 73.23
C LEU A 390 -37.63 18.47 74.15
N GLU A 391 -36.73 18.94 75.01
CA GLU A 391 -35.92 18.21 75.96
C GLU A 391 -36.75 17.49 77.02
N ALA A 392 -36.32 16.27 77.36
CA ALA A 392 -36.66 15.65 78.63
C ALA A 392 -35.77 16.28 79.72
N SER A 393 -36.32 17.21 80.51
CA SER A 393 -35.75 17.56 81.82
C SER A 393 -36.30 16.60 82.87
N GLY A 394 -35.38 15.89 83.54
CA GLY A 394 -35.65 15.08 84.70
C GLY A 394 -36.24 15.85 85.89
N SER A 395 -36.81 15.05 86.77
CA SER A 395 -37.63 15.29 87.96
C SER A 395 -37.02 16.03 89.16
N TYR A 396 -37.94 16.48 90.04
CA TYR A 396 -37.84 16.95 91.44
C TYR A 396 -37.31 18.38 91.60
N PHE A 397 -38.00 19.38 92.18
CA PHE A 397 -39.06 19.48 93.19
C PHE A 397 -40.01 20.64 92.87
#